data_AF-A0A124GB63-F1
#
_entry.id   AF-A0A124GB63-F1
#
_cell.length_a   1.000
_cell.length_b   1.000
_cell.length_c   1.000
_cell.angle_alpha   90.00
_cell.angle_beta   90.00
_cell.angle_gamma   90.00
#
_symmetry.space_group_name_H-M   'P 1'
#
loop_
_entity.id
_entity.type
_entity.pdbx_description
1 polymer ?
#
loop_
_entity_poly.entity_id
_entity_poly.type
_entity_poly.pdbx_seq_one_letter_code
_entity_poly.pdbx_strand_id
1 'polypeptide(L)' 'MRGAVIERKAWANIPPKASRKDPICFSPFLCKVTNLVERFLNKAKQFRRVATRHKLVEKYPAALKLVAIRIWLRSGESTS' A
#
# COMPACT_ATOMS: atom_id res chain seq x y z
N MET A 1 15.53 10.12 -6.56
CA MET A 1 14.31 9.26 -6.46
C MET A 1 14.25 8.17 -7.53
N ARG A 2 14.44 8.46 -8.84
CA ARG A 2 14.39 7.41 -9.89
C ARG A 2 15.49 6.35 -9.77
N GLY A 3 16.71 6.72 -9.37
CA GLY A 3 17.82 5.77 -9.18
C GLY A 3 17.55 4.67 -8.14
N ALA A 4 16.97 5.04 -6.99
CA ALA A 4 16.62 4.07 -5.94
C ALA A 4 15.48 3.10 -6.33
N VAL A 5 14.63 3.49 -7.27
CA VAL A 5 13.54 2.64 -7.80
C VAL A 5 14.12 1.59 -8.76
N ILE A 6 15.07 1.99 -9.59
CA ILE A 6 15.79 1.10 -10.51
C ILE A 6 16.64 0.09 -9.74
N GLU A 7 17.36 0.55 -8.70
CA GLU A 7 18.14 -0.31 -7.80
C GLU A 7 17.27 -1.41 -7.15
N ARG A 8 16.04 -1.05 -6.76
CA ARG A 8 15.07 -1.97 -6.15
C ARG A 8 14.27 -2.79 -7.15
N LYS A 9 14.63 -2.75 -8.45
CA LYS A 9 13.94 -3.43 -9.56
C LYS A 9 12.44 -3.15 -9.59
N ALA A 10 12.03 -1.95 -9.17
CA ALA A 10 10.63 -1.54 -9.15
C ALA A 10 10.28 -0.74 -10.42
N TRP A 11 9.05 -0.87 -10.90
CA TRP A 11 8.52 -0.12 -12.05
C TRP A 11 7.20 0.56 -11.68
N ALA A 12 6.89 1.67 -12.37
CA ALA A 12 5.63 2.37 -12.18
C ALA A 12 4.52 1.66 -12.96
N ASN A 13 3.53 1.09 -12.25
CA ASN A 13 2.34 0.48 -12.83
C ASN A 13 1.14 1.46 -12.80
N ILE A 14 1.28 2.58 -13.51
CA ILE A 14 0.23 3.61 -13.61
C ILE A 14 -0.51 3.40 -14.93
N PRO A 15 -1.87 3.46 -14.95
CA PRO A 15 -2.60 3.38 -16.21
C PRO A 15 -2.14 4.48 -17.19
N PRO A 16 -1.90 4.15 -18.48
CA PRO A 16 -1.60 5.18 -19.47
C PRO A 16 -2.78 6.12 -19.64
N LYS A 17 -2.49 7.40 -19.88
CA LYS A 17 -3.51 8.37 -20.29
C LYS A 17 -4.00 8.01 -21.69
N ALA A 18 -5.29 8.14 -21.96
CA ALA A 18 -5.89 7.77 -23.25
C ALA A 18 -5.24 8.44 -24.47
N SER A 19 -4.65 9.63 -24.29
CA SER A 19 -3.99 10.40 -25.35
C SER A 19 -2.51 10.03 -25.56
N ARG A 20 -1.99 9.01 -24.87
CA ARG A 20 -0.57 8.68 -24.90
C ARG A 20 -0.25 7.78 -26.09
N LYS A 21 0.72 8.20 -26.92
CA LYS A 21 1.15 7.45 -28.12
C LYS A 21 2.09 6.28 -27.80
N ASP A 22 2.97 6.45 -26.82
CA ASP A 22 3.90 5.40 -26.39
C ASP A 22 3.34 4.59 -25.21
N PRO A 23 3.13 3.27 -25.38
CA PRO A 23 2.64 2.42 -24.31
C PRO A 23 3.68 2.28 -23.20
N ILE A 24 3.23 2.37 -21.95
CA ILE A 24 4.03 2.03 -20.76
C ILE A 24 3.71 0.60 -20.33
N CYS A 25 4.66 -0.09 -19.70
CA CYS A 25 4.41 -1.39 -19.08
C CYS A 25 3.34 -1.25 -17.98
N PHE A 26 2.09 -1.56 -18.32
CA PHE A 26 0.95 -1.56 -17.43
C PHE A 26 0.36 -2.96 -17.35
N SER A 27 0.26 -3.47 -16.12
CA SER A 27 -0.48 -4.68 -15.80
C SER A 27 -1.78 -4.29 -15.07
N PRO A 28 -2.95 -4.57 -15.67
CA PRO A 28 -4.24 -4.38 -15.00
C PRO A 28 -4.37 -5.20 -13.72
N PHE A 29 -3.74 -6.37 -13.67
CA PHE A 29 -3.73 -7.23 -12.49
C PHE A 29 -2.99 -6.57 -11.32
N LEU A 30 -1.79 -6.05 -11.56
CA LEU A 30 -1.02 -5.32 -10.53
C LEU A 30 -1.78 -4.06 -10.06
N CYS A 31 -2.49 -3.39 -10.97
CA CYS A 31 -3.34 -2.24 -10.64
C CYS A 31 -4.55 -2.59 -9.76
N LYS A 32 -5.03 -3.85 -9.77
CA LYS A 32 -6.09 -4.30 -8.85
C LYS A 32 -5.53 -4.55 -7.45
N VAL A 33 -4.32 -5.10 -7.37
CA VAL A 33 -3.65 -5.38 -6.09
C VAL A 33 -3.33 -4.09 -5.33
N THR A 34 -3.00 -2.99 -6.02
CA THR A 34 -2.75 -1.69 -5.37
C THR A 34 -3.97 -1.19 -4.58
N ASN A 35 -5.19 -1.40 -5.07
CA ASN A 35 -6.42 -1.03 -4.34
C ASN A 35 -6.58 -1.84 -3.03
N LEU A 36 -6.13 -3.10 -2.97
CA LEU A 36 -6.12 -3.88 -1.72
C LEU A 36 -5.15 -3.28 -0.70
N VAL A 37 -3.93 -2.94 -1.16
CA VAL A 37 -2.92 -2.29 -0.33
C VAL A 37 -3.39 -0.92 0.16
N GLU A 38 -3.99 -0.12 -0.72
CA GLU A 38 -4.51 1.20 -0.39
C GLU A 38 -5.67 1.13 0.62
N ARG A 39 -6.61 0.20 0.43
CA ARG A 39 -7.70 -0.05 1.40
C ARG A 39 -7.17 -0.46 2.77
N PHE A 40 -6.14 -1.31 2.80
CA PHE A 40 -5.46 -1.66 4.04
C PHE A 40 -4.84 -0.44 4.72
N LEU A 41 -4.08 0.37 3.98
CA LEU A 41 -3.44 1.57 4.51
C LEU A 41 -4.46 2.62 4.98
N ASN A 42 -5.59 2.77 4.28
CA ASN A 42 -6.67 3.67 4.69
C ASN A 42 -7.31 3.21 6.01
N LYS A 43 -7.50 1.90 6.21
CA LYS A 43 -7.90 1.35 7.53
C LYS A 43 -6.81 1.56 8.58
N ALA A 44 -5.54 1.35 8.23
CA ALA A 44 -4.42 1.53 9.15
C ALA A 44 -4.25 2.99 9.60
N LYS A 45 -4.58 3.96 8.74
CA LYS A 45 -4.57 5.40 9.06
C LYS A 45 -5.65 5.81 10.06
N GLN A 46 -6.71 5.02 10.27
CA GLN A 46 -7.71 5.30 11.31
C GLN A 46 -7.12 5.14 12.72
N PHE A 47 -6.02 4.40 12.87
CA PHE A 47 -5.34 4.25 14.14
C PHE A 47 -4.45 5.48 14.41
N ARG A 48 -4.88 6.35 15.34
CA ARG A 48 -4.20 7.61 15.72
C ARG A 48 -2.68 7.46 15.89
N ARG A 49 -2.23 6.34 16.50
CA ARG A 49 -0.81 6.04 16.76
C ARG A 49 0.00 5.73 15.50
N VAL A 50 -0.64 5.21 14.45
CA VAL A 50 -0.03 4.98 13.12
C VAL A 50 -0.04 6.27 12.30
N ALA A 51 -1.13 7.04 12.35
CA ALA A 51 -1.28 8.27 11.56
C ALA A 51 -0.35 9.42 11.99
N THR A 52 -0.10 9.55 13.30
CA THR A 52 0.63 10.71 13.86
C THR A 52 2.14 10.50 14.00
N ARG A 53 2.67 9.29 13.75
CA ARG A 53 4.10 9.00 13.92
C ARG A 53 4.82 8.70 12.61
N HIS A 54 5.37 9.75 12.01
CA HIS A 54 6.44 9.65 11.00
C HIS A 54 7.86 9.82 11.60
N LYS A 55 7.99 10.26 12.86
CA LYS A 55 9.28 10.62 13.50
C LYS A 55 10.02 9.47 14.20
N LEU A 56 9.41 8.29 14.39
CA LEU A 56 10.10 7.09 14.90
C LEU A 56 9.94 5.94 13.90
N VAL A 57 10.82 5.94 12.90
CA VAL A 57 10.84 4.92 11.84
C VAL A 57 11.04 3.52 12.42
N GLU A 58 11.78 3.38 13.53
CA GLU A 58 12.08 2.10 14.16
C GLU A 58 10.85 1.40 14.77
N LYS A 59 9.91 2.17 15.35
CA LYS A 59 8.75 1.62 16.05
C LYS A 59 7.50 1.53 15.16
N TYR A 60 7.53 2.16 13.98
CA TYR A 60 6.44 2.15 13.02
C TYR A 60 6.10 0.73 12.49
N PRO A 61 7.06 -0.13 12.12
CA PRO A 61 6.78 -1.49 11.66
C PRO A 61 6.05 -2.34 12.72
N ALA A 62 6.43 -2.22 13.99
CA ALA A 62 5.77 -2.95 15.07
C ALA A 62 4.30 -2.51 15.24
N ALA A 63 4.03 -1.20 15.19
CA ALA A 63 2.68 -0.67 15.25
C ALA A 63 1.83 -1.13 14.04
N LEU A 64 2.43 -1.13 12.84
CA LEU A 64 1.76 -1.60 11.62
C LEU A 64 1.40 -3.09 11.70
N LYS A 65 2.30 -3.93 12.24
CA LYS A 65 2.03 -5.35 12.49
C LYS A 65 0.87 -5.56 13.45
N LEU A 66 0.81 -4.82 14.56
CA LEU A 66 -0.31 -4.90 15.51
C LEU A 66 -1.65 -4.50 14.87
N VAL A 67 -1.64 -3.45 14.04
CA VAL A 67 -2.83 -3.04 13.29
C VAL A 67 -3.26 -4.09 12.27
N ALA A 68 -2.30 -4.72 11.59
CA ALA A 68 -2.61 -5.81 10.66
C ALA A 68 -3.31 -6.98 11.36
N ILE A 69 -2.80 -7.41 12.52
CA ILE A 69 -3.43 -8.46 13.34
C ILE A 69 -4.85 -8.04 13.75
N ARG A 70 -5.04 -6.81 14.20
CA ARG A 70 -6.37 -6.32 14.62
C ARG A 70 -7.38 -6.27 13.47
N ILE A 71 -6.94 -5.84 12.27
CA ILE A 71 -7.79 -5.84 11.07
C ILE A 71 -8.14 -7.28 10.67
N TRP A 72 -7.17 -8.20 10.76
CA TRP A 72 -7.36 -9.62 10.45
C TRP A 72 -8.41 -10.27 11.37
N LEU A 73 -8.26 -10.10 12.68
CA LEU A 73 -9.21 -10.64 13.68
C LEU A 73 -10.63 -10.14 13.42
N ARG A 74 -10.81 -8.83 13.20
CA ARG A 74 -12.14 -8.24 12.91
C ARG A 74 -12.75 -8.78 11.61
N SER A 75 -11.92 -9.10 10.62
CA SER A 75 -12.40 -9.66 9.35
C SER A 75 -12.83 -11.12 9.46
N GLY A 76 -12.26 -11.90 10.39
CA GLY A 76 -12.67 -13.29 10.65
C GLY A 76 -13.98 -13.40 11.44
N GLU A 77 -14.33 -12.39 12.24
CA GLU A 77 -15.57 -12.33 13.02
C GLU A 77 -16.82 -12.02 12.18
N SER A 78 -16.68 -11.53 10.94
CA SER A 78 -17.81 -11.17 10.07
C SER A 78 -18.33 -12.32 9.20
N THR A 79 -17.77 -13.53 9.36
CA THR A 79 -18.17 -14.75 8.63
C THR A 79 -18.83 -15.80 9.53
N SER A 80 -19.33 -15.41 10.70
CA SER A 80 -20.13 -16.24 11.61
C SER A 80 -21.48 -15.61 11.90
#